data_AF-A0A2A2LEB5-F1
#
_entry.id   AF-A0A2A2LEB5-F1
#
_cell.length_a   1.000
_cell.length_b   1.000
_cell.length_c   1.000
_cell.angle_alpha   90.00
_cell.angle_beta   90.00
_cell.angle_gamma   90.00
#
_symmetry.space_group_name_H-M   'P 1'
#
loop_
_entity.id
_entity.type
_entity.pdbx_description
1 polymer ?
#
loop_
_entity_poly.entity_id
_entity_poly.type
_entity_poly.pdbx_seq_one_letter_code
_entity_poly.pdbx_strand_id
1 'polypeptide(L)'
;MTGEDEHSCQPGTAARLEEANQPGQTPVYDVFLGGSCGTTVWRRQLVIPFLKKRSISYYDPQRSVWSENMIYEESIAKENSSLFLFVIDPATVNATSFLEIAYFAARKSPKLIVVFLGKSEWAEKAHPDDIPDRNRTCQLLDRILDAHNVPMLYNIQDALDYIEEEVIGSKKWTDAIANPNQRLSYLSLRAKRLARGAQMRAKQAWNKIRCMAAGVSIAGIADALVLLSCHLLLPSLPLHAILLPLLLVNILVVAVATKWAQLRSQRPRLVADSCGAAMGVQRRAAAIPSPRMSTVTSPLVPKGKSNAKASKNIFDQLGTDDGSNSFVVPQSFRKSVKSVDPPATVVLSCSSMEETNWVQSTAAPVMDRNKISYSWALASNSLLPEMRMNCLKAWSSQFKHFFYHIPSTKTFLSGMVEIAYMLGHTSWQVTVCVPKEAETLETPTNEEDESQRVARRRRNDCYQIAYCYLKDMAKRRQCKVFSELDEAVRYTTDMCLRGL
;
A
#
# COMPACT_ATOMS: atom_id res chain seq x y z
N MET A 1 62.59 -29.82 10.25
CA MET A 1 61.37 -30.65 10.17
C MET A 1 60.22 -29.73 10.60
N THR A 2 59.70 -28.90 9.70
CA THR A 2 58.57 -29.17 8.77
C THR A 2 57.23 -29.19 9.52
N GLY A 3 56.25 -28.34 9.25
CA GLY A 3 56.10 -27.39 8.15
C GLY A 3 55.03 -26.33 8.43
N GLU A 4 55.14 -25.26 7.66
CA GLU A 4 54.16 -24.20 7.44
C GLU A 4 53.06 -24.74 6.52
N ASP A 5 51.80 -24.54 6.86
CA ASP A 5 50.68 -24.71 5.92
C ASP A 5 50.09 -23.32 5.63
N GLU A 6 50.58 -22.72 4.54
CA GLU A 6 49.93 -21.64 3.80
C GLU A 6 48.58 -22.12 3.27
N HIS A 7 47.47 -21.59 3.78
CA HIS A 7 46.18 -21.68 3.09
C HIS A 7 46.07 -20.53 2.08
N SER A 8 46.48 -20.84 0.86
CA SER A 8 46.31 -20.05 -0.37
C SER A 8 44.87 -19.51 -0.49
N CYS A 9 44.69 -18.19 -0.37
CA CYS A 9 43.51 -17.48 -0.86
C CYS A 9 43.42 -17.64 -2.38
N GLN A 10 42.43 -18.39 -2.86
CA GLN A 10 42.12 -18.43 -4.29
C GLN A 10 41.70 -17.02 -4.77
N PRO A 11 42.25 -16.48 -5.87
CA PRO A 11 41.98 -15.11 -6.34
C PRO A 11 40.60 -14.93 -7.03
N GLY A 12 39.63 -15.79 -6.75
CA GLY A 12 38.38 -15.88 -7.52
C GLY A 12 37.16 -15.19 -6.90
N THR A 13 37.21 -14.79 -5.63
CA THR A 13 36.00 -14.36 -4.89
C THR A 13 35.84 -12.85 -4.83
N ALA A 14 36.94 -12.10 -4.86
CA ALA A 14 36.90 -10.63 -4.85
C ALA A 14 36.42 -10.04 -6.19
N ALA A 15 36.78 -10.67 -7.31
CA ALA A 15 36.41 -10.19 -8.65
C ALA A 15 34.91 -10.32 -8.98
N ARG A 16 34.15 -11.11 -8.22
CA ARG A 16 32.69 -11.26 -8.41
C ARG A 16 31.85 -10.25 -7.63
N LEU A 17 32.46 -9.51 -6.70
CA LEU A 17 31.78 -8.57 -5.80
C LEU A 17 31.64 -7.16 -6.40
N GLU A 18 32.33 -6.86 -7.51
CA GLU A 18 32.25 -5.55 -8.19
C GLU A 18 31.30 -5.53 -9.40
N GLU A 19 30.73 -6.68 -9.81
CA GLU A 19 29.80 -6.77 -10.95
C GLU A 19 28.32 -6.51 -10.61
N ALA A 20 27.98 -6.21 -9.34
CA ALA A 20 26.60 -6.12 -8.87
C ALA A 20 25.85 -4.82 -9.22
N ASN A 21 26.35 -4.00 -10.16
CA ASN A 21 25.76 -2.68 -10.44
C ASN A 21 25.57 -2.38 -11.93
N GLN A 22 24.96 -3.32 -12.66
CA GLN A 22 24.46 -3.09 -14.02
C GLN A 22 22.92 -3.22 -14.08
N PRO A 23 22.21 -2.23 -14.67
CA PRO A 23 20.77 -2.33 -14.90
C PRO A 23 20.50 -3.39 -15.97
N GLY A 24 20.02 -4.56 -15.55
CA GLY A 24 19.78 -5.72 -16.42
C GLY A 24 20.09 -7.07 -15.76
N GLN A 25 20.68 -7.07 -14.56
CA GLN A 25 21.00 -8.31 -13.84
C GLN A 25 19.71 -9.01 -13.38
N THR A 26 19.57 -10.28 -13.75
CA THR A 26 18.46 -11.12 -13.28
C THR A 26 18.57 -11.30 -11.77
N PRO A 27 17.47 -11.17 -11.00
CA PRO A 27 17.48 -11.37 -9.56
C PRO A 27 18.05 -12.75 -9.21
N VAL A 28 18.92 -12.79 -8.19
CA VAL A 28 19.61 -14.00 -7.71
C VAL A 28 18.62 -14.94 -7.01
N TYR A 29 17.64 -14.38 -6.32
CA TYR A 29 16.64 -15.12 -5.56
C TYR A 29 15.24 -14.88 -6.14
N ASP A 30 14.43 -15.92 -6.17
CA ASP A 30 13.01 -15.77 -6.48
C ASP A 30 12.29 -15.10 -5.30
N VAL A 31 12.61 -15.49 -4.05
CA VAL A 31 11.88 -15.05 -2.85
C VAL A 31 12.80 -14.64 -1.69
N PHE A 32 12.61 -13.44 -1.15
CA PHE A 32 13.15 -13.03 0.15
C PHE A 32 12.17 -13.39 1.28
N LEU A 33 12.65 -14.04 2.35
CA LEU A 33 11.82 -14.53 3.46
C LEU A 33 11.85 -13.57 4.68
N GLY A 34 11.21 -12.41 4.55
CA GLY A 34 11.06 -11.41 5.62
C GLY A 34 10.03 -11.76 6.68
N GLY A 35 9.96 -10.97 7.74
CA GLY A 35 8.98 -11.14 8.82
C GLY A 35 9.52 -11.78 10.09
N SER A 36 8.60 -12.19 10.98
CA SER A 36 8.88 -12.66 12.34
C SER A 36 10.01 -13.68 12.41
N CYS A 37 10.95 -13.44 13.31
CA CYS A 37 12.09 -14.29 13.62
C CYS A 37 12.06 -14.73 15.10
N GLY A 38 13.19 -15.23 15.62
CA GLY A 38 13.29 -15.72 16.99
C GLY A 38 12.79 -17.16 17.12
N THR A 39 11.75 -17.37 17.92
CA THR A 39 11.20 -18.71 18.22
C THR A 39 10.26 -19.25 17.15
N THR A 40 9.93 -18.45 16.13
CA THR A 40 9.04 -18.88 15.04
C THR A 40 9.73 -19.89 14.13
N VAL A 41 8.95 -20.84 13.62
CA VAL A 41 9.46 -21.99 12.84
C VAL A 41 8.87 -22.08 11.43
N TRP A 42 8.04 -21.12 11.04
CA TRP A 42 7.31 -21.11 9.76
C TRP A 42 8.24 -21.23 8.55
N ARG A 43 9.44 -20.61 8.59
CA ARG A 43 10.45 -20.73 7.52
C ARG A 43 10.90 -22.17 7.37
N ARG A 44 11.44 -22.78 8.43
CA ARG A 44 12.06 -24.11 8.39
C ARG A 44 11.04 -25.24 8.22
N GLN A 45 9.85 -25.13 8.81
CA GLN A 45 8.85 -26.20 8.79
C GLN A 45 7.94 -26.18 7.57
N LEU A 46 7.56 -25.00 7.08
CA LEU A 46 6.51 -24.87 6.06
C LEU A 46 7.06 -24.32 4.75
N VAL A 47 7.72 -23.16 4.79
CA VAL A 47 8.06 -22.41 3.56
C VAL A 47 9.28 -22.98 2.84
N ILE A 48 10.41 -23.13 3.53
CA ILE A 48 11.66 -23.61 2.93
C ILE A 48 11.50 -25.02 2.31
N PRO A 49 10.88 -26.01 2.98
CA PRO A 49 10.65 -27.32 2.37
C PRO A 49 9.81 -27.24 1.08
N PHE A 50 8.79 -26.39 1.06
CA PHE A 50 7.95 -26.16 -0.12
C PHE A 50 8.75 -25.58 -1.30
N LEU A 51 9.55 -24.54 -1.04
CA LEU A 51 10.35 -23.85 -2.06
C LEU A 51 11.42 -24.78 -2.63
N LYS A 52 12.12 -25.53 -1.78
CA LYS A 52 13.11 -26.54 -2.21
C LYS A 52 12.50 -27.61 -3.10
N LYS A 53 11.33 -28.16 -2.73
CA LYS A 53 10.62 -29.18 -3.51
C LYS A 53 10.29 -28.71 -4.94
N ARG A 54 10.10 -27.40 -5.13
CA ARG A 54 9.75 -26.77 -6.41
C ARG A 54 10.93 -26.10 -7.11
N SER A 55 12.14 -26.24 -6.57
CA SER A 55 13.33 -25.55 -7.09
C SER A 55 13.12 -24.04 -7.25
N ILE A 56 12.48 -23.43 -6.25
CA ILE A 56 12.37 -21.97 -6.12
C ILE A 56 13.52 -21.51 -5.21
N SER A 57 14.32 -20.59 -5.71
CA SER A 57 15.46 -20.01 -4.99
C SER A 57 14.99 -19.01 -3.94
N TYR A 58 15.67 -18.93 -2.80
CA TYR A 58 15.24 -18.07 -1.71
C TYR A 58 16.42 -17.56 -0.87
N TYR A 59 16.20 -16.43 -0.20
CA TYR A 59 17.09 -15.92 0.84
C TYR A 59 16.39 -15.97 2.21
N ASP A 60 17.06 -16.60 3.19
CA ASP A 60 16.60 -16.67 4.57
C ASP A 60 17.44 -15.71 5.44
N PRO A 61 16.85 -14.58 5.90
CA PRO A 61 17.55 -13.62 6.75
C PRO A 61 17.69 -14.09 8.21
N GLN A 62 17.03 -15.18 8.62
CA GLN A 62 16.99 -15.58 10.03
C GLN A 62 18.37 -16.04 10.52
N ARG A 63 18.95 -15.30 11.47
CA ARG A 63 20.18 -15.64 12.18
C ARG A 63 19.91 -15.87 13.67
N SER A 64 20.82 -16.57 14.35
CA SER A 64 20.72 -16.83 15.79
C SER A 64 21.05 -15.61 16.65
N VAL A 65 21.88 -14.70 16.14
CA VAL A 65 22.31 -13.47 16.81
C VAL A 65 22.19 -12.34 15.81
N TRP A 66 21.61 -11.21 16.22
CA TRP A 66 21.52 -10.02 15.38
C TRP A 66 22.80 -9.21 15.46
N SER A 67 23.20 -8.60 14.33
CA SER A 67 24.24 -7.57 14.30
C SER A 67 23.89 -6.50 13.26
N GLU A 68 24.40 -5.28 13.44
CA GLU A 68 24.07 -4.15 12.56
C GLU A 68 24.47 -4.39 11.10
N ASN A 69 25.56 -5.15 10.86
CA ASN A 69 26.00 -5.56 9.52
C ASN A 69 24.92 -6.34 8.75
N MET A 70 24.00 -7.01 9.44
CA MET A 70 22.91 -7.76 8.82
C MET A 70 21.92 -6.85 8.09
N ILE A 71 21.77 -5.59 8.51
CA ILE A 71 20.91 -4.62 7.80
C ILE A 71 21.43 -4.42 6.37
N TYR A 72 22.75 -4.35 6.21
CA TYR A 72 23.39 -4.20 4.91
C TYR A 72 23.29 -5.48 4.08
N GLU A 73 23.62 -6.64 4.66
CA GLU A 73 23.52 -7.94 3.98
C GLU A 73 22.09 -8.22 3.47
N GLU A 74 21.09 -8.00 4.33
CA GLU A 74 19.69 -8.18 3.96
C GLU A 74 19.27 -7.21 2.86
N SER A 75 19.82 -5.98 2.83
CA SER A 75 19.48 -5.04 1.78
C SER A 75 19.96 -5.48 0.40
N ILE A 76 21.17 -6.03 0.32
CA ILE A 76 21.70 -6.61 -0.91
C ILE A 76 20.83 -7.80 -1.32
N ALA A 77 20.45 -8.67 -0.38
CA ALA A 77 19.58 -9.80 -0.68
C ALA A 77 18.19 -9.36 -1.19
N LYS A 78 17.62 -8.30 -0.60
CA LYS A 78 16.34 -7.70 -1.01
C LYS A 78 16.42 -7.12 -2.43
N GLU A 79 17.49 -6.40 -2.77
CA GLU A 79 17.71 -5.89 -4.14
C GLU A 79 17.88 -7.02 -5.16
N ASN A 80 18.42 -8.15 -4.72
CA ASN A 80 18.63 -9.35 -5.55
C ASN A 80 17.45 -10.34 -5.52
N SER A 81 16.29 -9.97 -4.98
CA SER A 81 15.12 -10.85 -4.92
C SER A 81 13.95 -10.35 -5.78
N SER A 82 13.24 -11.27 -6.43
CA SER A 82 12.11 -10.95 -7.31
C SER A 82 10.80 -10.66 -6.55
N LEU A 83 10.65 -11.28 -5.39
CA LEU A 83 9.43 -11.27 -4.58
C LEU A 83 9.79 -11.27 -3.10
N PHE A 84 9.05 -10.51 -2.30
CA PHE A 84 9.18 -10.49 -0.85
C PHE A 84 7.97 -11.18 -0.21
N LEU A 85 8.25 -12.21 0.59
CA LEU A 85 7.27 -12.80 1.50
C LEU A 85 7.58 -12.28 2.91
N PHE A 86 6.64 -11.53 3.50
CA PHE A 86 6.70 -11.15 4.91
C PHE A 86 5.64 -11.92 5.71
N VAL A 87 6.06 -12.73 6.68
CA VAL A 87 5.15 -13.40 7.61
C VAL A 87 5.21 -12.74 8.98
N ILE A 88 4.08 -12.25 9.47
CA ILE A 88 3.91 -11.57 10.75
C ILE A 88 3.16 -12.52 11.68
N ASP A 89 3.85 -12.97 12.72
CA ASP A 89 3.40 -13.91 13.73
C ASP A 89 3.10 -13.17 15.05
N PRO A 90 1.95 -13.43 15.70
CA PRO A 90 1.53 -12.69 16.88
C PRO A 90 2.46 -12.92 18.09
N ALA A 91 3.28 -13.97 18.08
CA ALA A 91 4.23 -14.27 19.15
C ALA A 91 5.43 -13.29 19.20
N THR A 92 5.54 -12.38 18.24
CA THR A 92 6.68 -11.44 18.14
C THR A 92 6.22 -10.00 17.99
N VAL A 93 7.07 -9.03 18.36
CA VAL A 93 6.75 -7.60 18.28
C VAL A 93 6.69 -7.10 16.83
N ASN A 94 7.42 -7.72 15.91
CA ASN A 94 7.39 -7.41 14.47
C ASN A 94 7.74 -5.97 14.05
N ALA A 95 8.34 -5.18 14.96
CA ALA A 95 8.59 -3.77 14.73
C ALA A 95 9.31 -3.49 13.40
N THR A 96 10.48 -4.11 13.18
CA THR A 96 11.24 -3.98 11.93
C THR A 96 10.41 -4.37 10.70
N SER A 97 9.70 -5.50 10.77
CA SER A 97 8.90 -6.00 9.65
C SER A 97 7.84 -5.01 9.19
N PHE A 98 7.19 -4.29 10.10
CA PHE A 98 6.20 -3.27 9.72
C PHE A 98 6.82 -2.10 8.97
N LEU A 99 7.99 -1.63 9.39
CA LEU A 99 8.72 -0.57 8.70
C LEU A 99 9.08 -1.00 7.28
N GLU A 100 9.60 -2.21 7.13
CA GLU A 100 9.98 -2.74 5.82
C GLU A 100 8.78 -2.92 4.89
N ILE A 101 7.69 -3.51 5.39
CA ILE A 101 6.45 -3.66 4.62
C ILE A 101 5.97 -2.30 4.14
N ALA A 102 5.93 -1.30 5.02
CA ALA A 102 5.50 0.05 4.68
C ALA A 102 6.40 0.70 3.62
N TYR A 103 7.73 0.59 3.80
CA TYR A 103 8.73 1.10 2.87
C TYR A 103 8.61 0.48 1.48
N PHE A 104 8.52 -0.85 1.40
CA PHE A 104 8.45 -1.57 0.13
C PHE A 104 7.09 -1.50 -0.56
N ALA A 105 5.99 -1.41 0.20
CA ALA A 105 4.67 -1.15 -0.37
C ALA A 105 4.66 0.17 -1.15
N ALA A 106 5.27 1.24 -0.60
CA ALA A 106 5.39 2.53 -1.27
C ALA A 106 6.28 2.49 -2.52
N ARG A 107 7.36 1.69 -2.51
CA ARG A 107 8.28 1.54 -3.65
C ARG A 107 7.70 0.78 -4.84
N LYS A 108 6.65 -0.03 -4.63
CA LYS A 108 5.94 -0.84 -5.64
C LYS A 108 6.81 -1.88 -6.38
N SER A 109 8.08 -2.03 -5.99
CA SER A 109 8.99 -3.03 -6.55
C SER A 109 10.09 -3.36 -5.53
N PRO A 110 10.44 -4.65 -5.35
CA PRO A 110 9.85 -5.85 -5.99
C PRO A 110 8.43 -6.17 -5.50
N LYS A 111 7.79 -7.23 -6.02
CA LYS A 111 6.45 -7.65 -5.58
C LYS A 111 6.47 -8.03 -4.10
N LEU A 112 5.46 -7.60 -3.35
CA LEU A 112 5.35 -7.84 -1.91
C LEU A 112 4.09 -8.67 -1.62
N ILE A 113 4.21 -9.63 -0.70
CA ILE A 113 3.10 -10.36 -0.10
C ILE A 113 3.28 -10.32 1.41
N VAL A 114 2.20 -10.05 2.12
CA VAL A 114 2.18 -10.05 3.59
C VAL A 114 1.27 -11.17 4.06
N VAL A 115 1.73 -11.97 5.02
CA VAL A 115 0.93 -12.94 5.76
C VAL A 115 0.84 -12.45 7.19
N PHE A 116 -0.34 -12.08 7.67
CA PHE A 116 -0.54 -11.62 9.05
C PHE A 116 -1.30 -12.70 9.83
N LEU A 117 -0.55 -13.56 10.49
CA LEU A 117 -1.07 -14.59 11.38
C LEU A 117 -1.62 -13.93 12.64
N GLY A 118 -2.81 -14.33 13.08
CA GLY A 118 -3.38 -13.87 14.35
C GLY A 118 -3.38 -12.35 14.52
N LYS A 119 -3.77 -11.58 13.49
CA LYS A 119 -3.69 -10.11 13.53
C LYS A 119 -4.38 -9.48 14.75
N SER A 120 -5.59 -9.92 15.08
CA SER A 120 -6.32 -9.44 16.28
C SER A 120 -5.55 -9.78 17.55
N GLU A 121 -5.01 -11.00 17.63
CA GLU A 121 -4.18 -11.44 18.74
C GLU A 121 -2.94 -10.56 18.90
N TRP A 122 -2.23 -10.22 17.81
CA TRP A 122 -1.05 -9.36 17.87
C TRP A 122 -1.38 -7.93 18.36
N ALA A 123 -2.52 -7.40 17.92
CA ALA A 123 -2.98 -6.07 18.27
C ALA A 123 -3.34 -5.96 19.77
N GLU A 124 -3.90 -7.04 20.34
CA GLU A 124 -4.38 -7.08 21.73
C GLU A 124 -3.30 -7.58 22.72
N LYS A 125 -2.39 -8.46 22.29
CA LYS A 125 -1.32 -9.02 23.15
C LYS A 125 -0.07 -8.16 23.15
N ALA A 126 -0.13 -7.02 23.83
CA ALA A 126 0.99 -6.09 24.01
C ALA A 126 1.17 -5.67 25.47
N HIS A 127 2.24 -4.92 25.74
CA HIS A 127 2.28 -4.11 26.95
C HIS A 127 1.07 -3.15 26.95
N PRO A 128 0.37 -2.93 28.09
CA PRO A 128 -0.85 -2.10 28.11
C PRO A 128 -0.68 -0.73 27.45
N ASP A 129 0.46 -0.09 27.66
CA ASP A 129 0.77 1.23 27.09
C ASP A 129 1.02 1.20 25.57
N ASP A 130 1.38 0.03 25.02
CA ASP A 130 1.59 -0.17 23.58
C ASP A 130 0.30 -0.49 22.82
N ILE A 131 -0.75 -0.97 23.49
CA ILE A 131 -1.99 -1.43 22.84
C ILE A 131 -2.57 -0.34 21.92
N PRO A 132 -2.68 0.94 22.33
CA PRO A 132 -3.15 2.00 21.44
C PRO A 132 -2.27 2.16 20.20
N ASP A 133 -0.94 2.07 20.33
CA ASP A 133 -0.01 2.25 19.22
C ASP A 133 0.01 1.05 18.27
N ARG A 134 -0.13 -0.17 18.80
CA ARG A 134 -0.28 -1.39 17.98
C ARG A 134 -1.56 -1.38 17.17
N ASN A 135 -2.67 -0.99 17.77
CA ASN A 135 -3.94 -0.81 17.05
C ASN A 135 -3.79 0.23 15.92
N ARG A 136 -3.13 1.36 16.21
CA ARG A 136 -2.82 2.38 15.20
C ARG A 136 -1.93 1.83 14.09
N THR A 137 -0.93 1.02 14.43
CA THR A 137 -0.01 0.36 13.49
C THR A 137 -0.74 -0.62 12.58
N CYS A 138 -1.62 -1.47 13.11
CA CYS A 138 -2.45 -2.39 12.32
C CYS A 138 -3.34 -1.65 11.32
N GLN A 139 -4.06 -0.61 11.78
CA GLN A 139 -4.92 0.20 10.91
C GLN A 139 -4.11 0.94 9.83
N LEU A 140 -2.94 1.46 10.19
CA LEU A 140 -2.05 2.12 9.24
C LEU A 140 -1.55 1.14 8.19
N LEU A 141 -1.15 -0.07 8.60
CA LEU A 141 -0.68 -1.11 7.70
C LEU A 141 -1.77 -1.53 6.71
N ASP A 142 -3.00 -1.74 7.16
CA ASP A 142 -4.15 -2.04 6.28
C ASP A 142 -4.29 -0.97 5.19
N ARG A 143 -4.31 0.29 5.61
CA ARG A 143 -4.44 1.42 4.69
C ARG A 143 -3.29 1.50 3.69
N ILE A 144 -2.06 1.20 4.12
CA ILE A 144 -0.88 1.17 3.23
C ILE A 144 -1.00 0.02 2.23
N LEU A 145 -1.35 -1.18 2.68
CA LEU A 145 -1.43 -2.37 1.83
C LEU A 145 -2.57 -2.23 0.81
N ASP A 146 -3.75 -1.79 1.24
CA ASP A 146 -4.88 -1.47 0.37
C ASP A 146 -4.54 -0.37 -0.63
N ALA A 147 -3.80 0.65 -0.18
CA ALA A 147 -3.37 1.76 -1.02
C ALA A 147 -2.50 1.35 -2.20
N HIS A 148 -1.68 0.31 -2.01
CA HIS A 148 -0.74 -0.18 -3.01
C HIS A 148 -1.14 -1.52 -3.64
N ASN A 149 -2.35 -2.00 -3.33
CA ASN A 149 -2.87 -3.30 -3.78
C ASN A 149 -1.92 -4.46 -3.43
N VAL A 150 -1.32 -4.41 -2.24
CA VAL A 150 -0.46 -5.48 -1.74
C VAL A 150 -1.33 -6.54 -1.08
N PRO A 151 -1.26 -7.82 -1.49
CA PRO A 151 -2.06 -8.88 -0.90
C PRO A 151 -1.65 -9.13 0.55
N MET A 152 -2.64 -9.04 1.44
CA MET A 152 -2.53 -9.47 2.83
C MET A 152 -3.33 -10.76 3.03
N LEU A 153 -2.61 -11.82 3.37
CA LEU A 153 -3.10 -13.17 3.57
C LEU A 153 -3.08 -13.51 5.06
N TYR A 154 -3.85 -14.52 5.47
CA TYR A 154 -4.04 -14.87 6.88
C TYR A 154 -3.56 -16.27 7.22
N ASN A 155 -2.99 -16.99 6.25
CA ASN A 155 -2.33 -18.27 6.45
C ASN A 155 -1.18 -18.43 5.46
N ILE A 156 -0.23 -19.30 5.82
CA ILE A 156 0.98 -19.53 5.02
C ILE A 156 0.66 -20.30 3.74
N GLN A 157 -0.34 -21.18 3.75
CA GLN A 157 -0.64 -22.03 2.59
C GLN A 157 -1.09 -21.19 1.38
N ASP A 158 -1.96 -20.22 1.60
CA ASP A 158 -2.40 -19.28 0.55
C ASP A 158 -1.21 -18.48 -0.01
N ALA A 159 -0.23 -18.14 0.84
CA ALA A 159 0.98 -17.45 0.41
C ALA A 159 1.87 -18.33 -0.46
N LEU A 160 1.99 -19.62 -0.12
CA LEU A 160 2.73 -20.60 -0.90
C LEU A 160 2.08 -20.82 -2.28
N ASP A 161 0.76 -20.93 -2.32
CA ASP A 161 -0.01 -21.04 -3.56
C ASP A 161 0.18 -19.78 -4.43
N TYR A 162 0.17 -18.59 -3.82
CA TYR A 162 0.43 -17.33 -4.52
C TYR A 162 1.87 -17.28 -5.07
N ILE A 163 2.87 -17.64 -4.26
CA ILE A 163 4.28 -17.69 -4.68
C ILE A 163 4.45 -18.66 -5.85
N GLU A 164 3.82 -19.83 -5.79
CA GLU A 164 3.85 -20.80 -6.87
C GLU A 164 3.24 -20.22 -8.15
N GLU A 165 2.08 -19.55 -8.05
CA GLU A 165 1.41 -18.90 -9.18
C GLU A 165 2.26 -17.76 -9.79
N GLU A 166 2.92 -16.96 -8.95
CA GLU A 166 3.74 -15.84 -9.38
C GLU A 166 5.12 -16.24 -9.92
N VAL A 167 5.83 -17.13 -9.25
CA VAL A 167 7.20 -17.52 -9.63
C VAL A 167 7.18 -18.55 -10.75
N ILE A 168 6.34 -19.59 -10.66
CA ILE A 168 6.29 -20.65 -11.67
C ILE A 168 5.29 -20.29 -12.77
N GLY A 169 4.11 -19.80 -12.39
CA GLY A 169 3.04 -19.51 -13.35
C GLY A 169 3.32 -18.35 -14.30
N SER A 170 4.31 -17.49 -14.02
CA SER A 170 4.77 -16.42 -14.92
C SER A 170 5.85 -16.85 -15.91
N LYS A 171 6.44 -18.05 -15.75
CA LYS A 171 7.51 -18.55 -16.62
C LYS A 171 7.01 -18.86 -18.03
N LYS A 172 7.93 -18.74 -19.00
CA LYS A 172 7.74 -19.27 -20.35
C LYS A 172 7.63 -20.79 -20.30
N TRP A 173 6.87 -21.36 -21.25
CA TRP A 173 6.63 -22.80 -21.33
C TRP A 173 7.93 -23.60 -21.41
N THR A 174 8.90 -23.14 -22.20
CA THR A 174 10.22 -23.77 -22.37
C THR A 174 10.94 -23.90 -21.04
N ASP A 175 10.97 -22.82 -20.25
CA ASP A 175 11.76 -22.72 -19.04
C ASP A 175 11.11 -23.54 -17.91
N ALA A 176 9.78 -23.49 -17.82
CA ALA A 176 9.02 -24.25 -16.83
C ALA A 176 9.07 -25.77 -17.08
N ILE A 177 9.09 -26.20 -18.35
CA ILE A 177 9.19 -27.63 -18.70
C ILE A 177 10.61 -28.15 -18.66
N ALA A 178 11.62 -27.30 -18.89
CA ALA A 178 13.01 -27.70 -18.73
C ALA A 178 13.28 -28.23 -17.31
N ASN A 179 12.71 -27.60 -16.27
CA ASN A 179 12.88 -28.02 -14.87
C ASN A 179 11.89 -29.13 -14.47
N PRO A 180 12.36 -30.37 -14.16
CA PRO A 180 11.49 -31.49 -13.79
C PRO A 180 10.58 -31.20 -12.59
N ASN A 181 11.08 -30.45 -11.60
CA ASN A 181 10.36 -30.16 -10.35
C ASN A 181 9.25 -29.10 -10.52
N GLN A 182 9.19 -28.42 -11.67
CA GLN A 182 8.23 -27.35 -11.94
C GLN A 182 7.17 -27.74 -13.00
N ARG A 183 7.37 -28.83 -13.75
CA ARG A 183 6.47 -29.30 -14.82
C ARG A 183 5.01 -29.45 -14.37
N LEU A 184 4.80 -30.29 -13.35
CA LEU A 184 3.46 -30.62 -12.86
C LEU A 184 2.79 -29.39 -12.25
N SER A 185 3.54 -28.63 -11.44
CA SER A 185 3.10 -27.36 -10.89
C SER A 185 2.62 -26.41 -11.99
N TYR A 186 3.44 -26.19 -13.01
CA TYR A 186 3.11 -25.29 -14.12
C TYR A 186 1.88 -25.74 -14.91
N LEU A 187 1.79 -27.03 -15.25
CA LEU A 187 0.63 -27.59 -15.96
C LEU A 187 -0.64 -27.49 -15.11
N SER A 188 -0.55 -27.79 -13.82
CA SER A 188 -1.67 -27.68 -12.87
C SER A 188 -2.16 -26.23 -12.76
N LEU A 189 -1.26 -25.25 -12.72
CA LEU A 189 -1.60 -23.83 -12.68
C LEU A 189 -2.31 -23.40 -13.98
N ARG A 190 -1.83 -23.83 -15.15
CA ARG A 190 -2.52 -23.56 -16.41
C ARG A 190 -3.91 -24.20 -16.46
N ALA A 191 -4.05 -25.45 -16.03
CA ALA A 191 -5.34 -26.12 -15.94
C ALA A 191 -6.29 -25.38 -14.99
N LYS A 192 -5.81 -24.97 -13.80
CA LYS A 192 -6.58 -24.14 -12.85
C LYS A 192 -7.02 -22.81 -13.48
N ARG A 193 -6.15 -22.11 -14.21
CA ARG A 193 -6.50 -20.86 -14.90
C ARG A 193 -7.56 -21.06 -15.98
N LEU A 194 -7.46 -22.13 -16.76
CA LEU A 194 -8.47 -22.50 -17.76
C LEU A 194 -9.82 -22.84 -17.11
N ALA A 195 -9.80 -23.64 -16.04
CA ALA A 195 -10.98 -24.00 -15.27
C ALA A 195 -11.66 -22.77 -14.65
N ARG A 196 -10.91 -21.87 -13.99
CA ARG A 196 -11.42 -20.60 -13.46
C ARG A 196 -12.03 -19.74 -14.58
N GLY A 197 -11.36 -19.66 -15.73
CA GLY A 197 -11.86 -18.94 -16.90
C GLY A 197 -13.17 -19.53 -17.46
N ALA A 198 -13.29 -20.86 -17.52
CA ALA A 198 -14.51 -21.55 -17.94
C ALA A 198 -15.64 -21.32 -16.92
N GLN A 199 -15.36 -21.45 -15.62
CA GLN A 199 -16.32 -21.20 -14.55
C GLN A 199 -16.85 -19.76 -14.57
N MET A 200 -15.98 -18.77 -14.78
CA MET A 200 -16.40 -17.37 -14.90
C MET A 200 -17.31 -17.14 -16.11
N ARG A 201 -16.99 -17.73 -17.27
CA ARG A 201 -17.86 -17.67 -18.46
C ARG A 201 -19.20 -18.36 -18.22
N ALA A 202 -19.20 -19.52 -17.57
CA ALA A 202 -20.41 -20.25 -17.21
C ALA A 202 -21.28 -19.43 -16.25
N LYS A 203 -20.69 -18.82 -15.21
CA LYS A 203 -21.40 -17.93 -14.27
C LYS A 203 -21.98 -16.69 -14.98
N GLN A 204 -21.23 -16.10 -15.91
CA GLN A 204 -21.73 -14.99 -16.72
C GLN A 204 -22.89 -15.42 -17.64
N ALA A 205 -22.78 -16.56 -18.29
CA ALA A 205 -23.84 -17.12 -19.12
C ALA A 205 -25.09 -17.43 -18.29
N TRP A 206 -24.92 -18.05 -17.13
CA TRP A 206 -25.99 -18.35 -16.19
C TRP A 206 -26.72 -17.08 -15.71
N ASN A 207 -25.97 -16.04 -15.33
CA ASN A 207 -26.56 -14.77 -14.92
C ASN A 207 -27.34 -14.11 -16.07
N LYS A 208 -26.83 -14.18 -17.31
CA LYS A 208 -27.57 -13.70 -18.49
C LYS A 208 -28.87 -14.47 -18.71
N ILE A 209 -28.82 -15.80 -18.63
CA ILE A 209 -30.01 -16.67 -18.78
C ILE A 209 -31.03 -16.33 -17.69
N ARG A 210 -30.61 -16.19 -16.43
CA ARG A 210 -31.48 -15.82 -15.31
C ARG A 210 -32.14 -14.46 -15.50
N CYS A 211 -31.39 -13.44 -15.96
CA CYS A 211 -31.95 -12.13 -16.27
C CYS A 211 -32.98 -12.18 -17.41
N MET A 212 -32.70 -12.95 -18.48
CA MET A 212 -33.66 -13.14 -19.57
C MET A 212 -34.93 -13.86 -19.10
N ALA A 213 -34.80 -14.92 -18.31
CA ALA A 213 -35.94 -15.65 -17.77
C ALA A 213 -36.83 -14.77 -16.89
N ALA A 214 -36.25 -13.95 -16.01
CA ALA A 214 -37.00 -13.00 -15.19
C ALA A 214 -37.76 -11.97 -16.06
N GLY A 215 -37.14 -11.47 -17.13
CA GLY A 215 -37.79 -10.59 -18.09
C GLY A 215 -38.99 -11.23 -18.79
N VAL A 216 -38.86 -12.50 -19.20
CA VAL A 216 -39.95 -13.27 -19.83
C VAL A 216 -41.10 -13.52 -18.84
N SER A 217 -40.81 -13.82 -17.57
CA SER A 217 -41.86 -13.99 -16.55
C SER A 217 -42.65 -12.72 -16.29
N ILE A 218 -41.98 -11.56 -16.23
CA ILE A 218 -42.65 -10.25 -16.06
C ILE A 218 -43.53 -9.93 -17.28
N ALA A 219 -43.02 -10.18 -18.49
CA ALA A 219 -43.80 -10.00 -19.72
C ALA A 219 -45.05 -10.91 -19.72
N GLY A 220 -44.92 -12.18 -19.33
CA GLY A 220 -46.06 -13.10 -19.24
C GLY A 220 -47.11 -12.70 -18.20
N ILE A 221 -46.70 -12.13 -17.06
CA ILE A 221 -47.65 -11.58 -16.07
C ILE A 221 -48.37 -10.36 -16.64
N ALA A 222 -47.63 -9.46 -17.32
CA ALA A 222 -48.23 -8.29 -17.97
C ALA A 222 -49.24 -8.70 -19.06
N ASP A 223 -48.90 -9.70 -19.89
CA ASP A 223 -49.81 -10.26 -20.89
C ASP A 223 -51.08 -10.85 -20.25
N ALA A 224 -50.93 -11.60 -19.15
CA ALA A 224 -52.07 -12.17 -18.43
C ALA A 224 -53.00 -11.09 -17.86
N LEU A 225 -52.45 -9.98 -17.34
CA LEU A 225 -53.23 -8.83 -16.87
C LEU A 225 -53.96 -8.13 -18.03
N VAL A 226 -53.31 -7.97 -19.19
CA VAL A 226 -53.94 -7.40 -20.40
C VAL A 226 -55.07 -8.30 -20.88
N LEU A 227 -54.85 -9.62 -20.95
CA LEU A 227 -55.88 -10.60 -21.33
C LEU A 227 -57.08 -10.57 -20.37
N LEU A 228 -56.84 -10.54 -19.06
CA LEU A 228 -57.89 -10.46 -18.05
C LEU A 228 -58.69 -9.15 -18.17
N SER A 229 -58.01 -8.01 -18.36
CA SER A 229 -58.66 -6.71 -18.53
C SER A 229 -59.51 -6.64 -19.79
N CYS A 230 -59.01 -7.14 -20.92
CA CYS A 230 -59.75 -7.18 -22.16
C CYS A 230 -60.97 -8.11 -22.10
N HIS A 231 -60.85 -9.25 -21.41
CA HIS A 231 -61.97 -10.18 -21.24
C HIS A 231 -63.10 -9.59 -20.37
N LEU A 232 -62.75 -8.79 -19.36
CA LEU A 232 -63.71 -8.08 -18.51
C LEU A 232 -64.41 -6.93 -19.26
N LEU A 233 -63.71 -6.24 -20.16
CA LEU A 233 -64.24 -5.08 -20.90
C LEU A 233 -65.02 -5.47 -22.15
N LEU A 234 -64.62 -6.54 -22.86
CA LEU A 234 -65.25 -7.00 -24.11
C LEU A 234 -65.41 -8.54 -24.09
N PRO A 235 -66.49 -9.07 -23.49
CA PRO A 235 -66.70 -10.50 -23.33
C PRO A 235 -66.89 -11.27 -24.65
N SER A 236 -67.28 -10.56 -25.71
CA SER A 236 -67.55 -11.12 -27.04
C SER A 236 -66.31 -11.27 -27.92
N LEU A 237 -65.14 -10.80 -27.47
CA LEU A 237 -63.91 -10.88 -28.25
C LEU A 237 -63.25 -12.26 -28.08
N PRO A 238 -62.96 -12.99 -29.16
CA PRO A 238 -62.31 -14.29 -29.03
C PRO A 238 -60.86 -14.13 -28.53
N LEU A 239 -60.48 -14.93 -27.52
CA LEU A 239 -59.18 -14.85 -26.84
C LEU A 239 -57.97 -14.94 -27.79
N HIS A 240 -58.08 -15.71 -28.88
CA HIS A 240 -57.00 -15.85 -29.86
C HIS A 240 -56.70 -14.55 -30.61
N ALA A 241 -57.67 -13.64 -30.76
CA ALA A 241 -57.48 -12.36 -31.44
C ALA A 241 -56.62 -11.37 -30.63
N ILE A 242 -56.48 -11.59 -29.31
CA ILE A 242 -55.65 -10.77 -28.41
C ILE A 242 -54.31 -11.44 -28.12
N LEU A 243 -54.32 -12.77 -27.95
CA LEU A 243 -53.12 -13.55 -27.65
C LEU A 243 -52.09 -13.50 -28.78
N LEU A 244 -52.55 -13.58 -30.03
CA LEU A 244 -51.65 -13.67 -31.19
C LEU A 244 -50.86 -12.36 -31.43
N PRO A 245 -51.47 -11.15 -31.36
CA PRO A 245 -50.74 -9.89 -31.40
C PRO A 245 -49.78 -9.68 -30.23
N LEU A 246 -50.19 -10.03 -28.99
CA LEU A 246 -49.33 -9.91 -27.80
C LEU A 246 -48.06 -10.76 -27.93
N LEU A 247 -48.21 -12.00 -28.38
CA LEU A 247 -47.09 -12.91 -28.62
C LEU A 247 -46.14 -12.36 -29.71
N LEU A 248 -46.70 -11.75 -30.77
CA LEU A 248 -45.93 -11.12 -31.85
C LEU A 248 -45.13 -9.90 -31.37
N VAL A 249 -45.73 -9.06 -30.51
CA VAL A 249 -45.05 -7.91 -29.88
C VAL A 249 -43.93 -8.37 -28.96
N ASN A 250 -44.14 -9.41 -28.15
CA ASN A 250 -43.10 -9.94 -27.28
C ASN A 250 -41.92 -10.55 -28.06
N ILE A 251 -42.18 -11.26 -29.15
CA ILE A 251 -41.12 -11.75 -30.05
C ILE A 251 -40.33 -10.58 -30.64
N LEU A 252 -41.01 -9.51 -31.08
CA LEU A 252 -40.37 -8.32 -31.63
C LEU A 252 -39.50 -7.61 -30.58
N VAL A 253 -40.01 -7.41 -29.37
CA VAL A 253 -39.29 -6.76 -28.26
C VAL A 253 -38.04 -7.55 -27.88
N VAL A 254 -38.12 -8.88 -27.79
CA VAL A 254 -36.96 -9.74 -27.53
C VAL A 254 -35.94 -9.67 -28.68
N ALA A 255 -36.39 -9.70 -29.94
CA ALA A 255 -35.51 -9.57 -31.10
C ALA A 255 -34.79 -8.21 -31.15
N VAL A 256 -35.48 -7.12 -30.82
CA VAL A 256 -34.91 -5.77 -30.76
C VAL A 256 -33.94 -5.63 -29.59
N ALA A 257 -34.31 -6.10 -28.40
CA ALA A 257 -33.46 -6.04 -27.21
C ALA A 257 -32.17 -6.86 -27.38
N THR A 258 -32.26 -8.04 -27.98
CA THR A 258 -31.09 -8.89 -28.27
C THR A 258 -30.17 -8.25 -29.32
N LYS A 259 -30.71 -7.72 -30.44
CA LYS A 259 -29.91 -6.95 -31.41
C LYS A 259 -29.28 -5.71 -30.78
N TRP A 260 -30.02 -4.97 -29.96
CA TRP A 260 -29.51 -3.76 -29.30
C TRP A 260 -28.38 -4.07 -28.31
N ALA A 261 -28.52 -5.14 -27.52
CA ALA A 261 -27.47 -5.61 -26.63
C ALA A 261 -26.21 -6.08 -27.40
N GLN A 262 -26.40 -6.77 -28.53
CA GLN A 262 -25.29 -7.21 -29.40
C GLN A 262 -24.56 -6.02 -30.03
N LEU A 263 -25.30 -5.04 -30.56
CA LEU A 263 -24.76 -3.77 -31.09
C LEU A 263 -23.98 -2.98 -30.01
N ARG A 264 -24.54 -2.90 -28.78
CA ARG A 264 -23.90 -2.25 -27.64
C ARG A 264 -22.60 -2.95 -27.23
N SER A 265 -22.54 -4.27 -27.33
CA SER A 265 -21.32 -5.04 -27.06
C SER A 265 -20.22 -4.85 -28.11
N GLN A 266 -20.60 -4.61 -29.38
CA GLN A 266 -19.66 -4.40 -30.50
C GLN A 266 -19.16 -2.95 -30.60
N ARG A 267 -19.85 -1.98 -29.97
CA ARG A 267 -19.44 -0.56 -29.94
C ARG A 267 -19.42 0.00 -28.52
N PRO A 268 -18.48 -0.41 -27.65
CA PRO A 268 -18.37 0.13 -26.30
C PRO A 268 -17.95 1.61 -26.24
N ARG A 269 -17.50 2.21 -27.35
CA ARG A 269 -16.87 3.54 -27.37
C ARG A 269 -17.79 4.72 -27.74
N LEU A 270 -18.91 4.52 -28.43
CA LEU A 270 -19.68 5.68 -28.95
C LEU A 270 -20.66 6.33 -27.96
N VAL A 271 -20.98 5.69 -26.84
CA VAL A 271 -21.92 6.23 -25.83
C VAL A 271 -21.20 6.74 -24.58
N ALA A 272 -19.91 6.40 -24.41
CA ALA A 272 -19.09 6.99 -23.36
C ALA A 272 -18.67 8.44 -23.70
N ASP A 273 -18.56 8.79 -24.98
CA ASP A 273 -18.06 10.11 -25.38
C ASP A 273 -19.13 11.22 -25.29
N SER A 274 -20.43 10.91 -25.38
CA SER A 274 -21.50 11.91 -25.18
C SER A 274 -21.80 12.22 -23.70
N CYS A 275 -21.24 11.46 -22.77
CA CYS A 275 -21.21 11.80 -21.33
C CYS A 275 -19.79 12.15 -20.83
N GLY A 276 -18.75 11.87 -21.62
CA GLY A 276 -17.35 12.15 -21.32
C GLY A 276 -16.89 13.57 -21.68
N ALA A 277 -17.65 14.32 -22.50
CA ALA A 277 -17.32 15.71 -22.84
C ALA A 277 -17.53 16.72 -21.69
N ALA A 278 -18.15 16.31 -20.57
CA ALA A 278 -18.36 17.17 -19.39
C ALA A 278 -17.40 16.87 -18.21
N MET A 279 -16.51 15.88 -18.34
CA MET A 279 -15.43 15.66 -17.38
C MET A 279 -14.16 15.31 -18.13
N GLY A 280 -13.29 16.30 -18.28
CA GLY A 280 -11.96 16.15 -18.88
C GLY A 280 -11.16 15.06 -18.17
N VAL A 281 -11.15 13.87 -18.76
CA VAL A 281 -10.24 12.78 -18.40
C VAL A 281 -8.94 12.99 -19.16
N GLN A 282 -7.83 13.00 -18.46
CA GLN A 282 -6.58 12.56 -19.06
C GLN A 282 -5.80 11.69 -18.07
N ARG A 283 -6.18 10.40 -18.03
CA ARG A 283 -5.32 9.34 -17.48
C ARG A 283 -4.12 9.18 -18.41
N ARG A 284 -3.00 9.85 -18.08
CA ARG A 284 -1.69 9.45 -18.59
C ARG A 284 -1.18 8.30 -17.70
N ALA A 285 -0.93 7.15 -18.31
CA ALA A 285 -0.12 6.10 -17.71
C ALA A 285 1.26 6.70 -17.42
N ALA A 286 1.67 6.70 -16.14
CA ALA A 286 3.00 7.13 -15.76
C ALA A 286 4.01 6.12 -16.31
N ALA A 287 4.84 6.58 -17.24
CA ALA A 287 6.00 5.84 -17.71
C ALA A 287 6.94 5.59 -16.52
N ILE A 288 7.46 4.37 -16.45
CA ILE A 288 8.52 3.94 -15.54
C ILE A 288 9.80 4.67 -16.00
N PRO A 289 10.45 5.52 -15.18
CA PRO A 289 11.83 5.90 -15.44
C PRO A 289 12.76 4.83 -14.86
N SER A 290 13.64 4.30 -15.71
CA SER A 290 14.85 3.61 -15.29
C SER A 290 15.77 4.56 -14.51
N PRO A 291 16.68 4.05 -13.67
CA PRO A 291 17.56 4.90 -12.88
C PRO A 291 18.66 5.51 -13.78
N ARG A 292 19.02 6.75 -13.49
CA ARG A 292 20.07 7.61 -14.09
C ARG A 292 19.64 8.45 -15.30
N MET A 293 19.44 9.75 -15.05
CA MET A 293 20.28 10.83 -15.61
C MET A 293 19.87 12.18 -14.99
N SER A 294 20.87 12.96 -14.59
CA SER A 294 20.73 14.36 -14.17
C SER A 294 20.33 15.20 -15.38
N THR A 295 19.08 15.67 -15.43
CA THR A 295 18.68 16.69 -16.40
C THR A 295 18.55 18.01 -15.66
N VAL A 296 19.54 18.88 -15.83
CA VAL A 296 19.47 20.29 -15.42
C VAL A 296 18.44 20.98 -16.33
N THR A 297 17.37 21.52 -15.75
CA THR A 297 16.46 22.44 -16.45
C THR A 297 16.46 23.77 -15.74
N SER A 298 17.01 24.79 -16.40
CA SER A 298 17.03 26.19 -15.98
C SER A 298 15.60 26.76 -15.95
N PRO A 299 15.16 27.51 -14.93
CA PRO A 299 13.85 28.15 -14.96
C PRO A 299 13.89 29.57 -15.54
N LEU A 300 12.94 29.84 -16.44
CA LEU A 300 12.56 31.19 -16.88
C LEU A 300 11.72 31.87 -15.78
N VAL A 301 12.14 33.08 -15.41
CA VAL A 301 11.52 33.96 -14.40
C VAL A 301 10.26 34.63 -14.95
N PRO A 302 9.16 34.71 -14.17
CA PRO A 302 8.21 35.80 -14.28
C PRO A 302 8.36 36.74 -13.07
N LYS A 303 8.68 38.01 -13.35
CA LYS A 303 8.61 39.11 -12.39
C LYS A 303 7.13 39.41 -12.09
N GLY A 304 6.74 39.33 -10.82
CA GLY A 304 5.46 39.83 -10.34
C GLY A 304 5.54 40.12 -8.85
N LYS A 305 5.45 41.39 -8.46
CA LYS A 305 5.35 41.82 -7.06
C LYS A 305 3.93 41.52 -6.57
N SER A 306 3.76 40.79 -5.47
CA SER A 306 2.51 40.82 -4.70
C SER A 306 2.78 40.65 -3.21
N ASN A 307 2.06 41.45 -2.43
CA ASN A 307 2.12 41.52 -0.97
C ASN A 307 1.47 40.28 -0.35
N ALA A 308 2.22 39.50 0.42
CA ALA A 308 1.72 38.35 1.14
C ALA A 308 0.97 38.77 2.42
N LYS A 309 -0.31 38.39 2.53
CA LYS A 309 -1.02 38.28 3.81
C LYS A 309 -0.98 36.81 4.23
N ALA A 310 -0.45 36.55 5.42
CA ALA A 310 -0.43 35.24 6.05
C ALA A 310 -1.87 34.75 6.33
N SER A 311 -2.22 33.54 5.89
CA SER A 311 -3.55 32.97 6.00
C SER A 311 -3.73 32.25 7.34
N LYS A 312 -4.71 32.71 8.13
CA LYS A 312 -5.23 32.08 9.36
C LYS A 312 -6.37 31.15 9.01
N ASN A 313 -6.39 29.97 9.64
CA ASN A 313 -7.39 28.90 9.46
C ASN A 313 -8.85 29.37 9.61
N ILE A 314 -9.73 28.78 8.78
CA ILE A 314 -11.19 28.79 8.94
C ILE A 314 -11.68 27.36 8.75
N PHE A 315 -12.10 26.69 9.83
CA PHE A 315 -13.12 25.64 9.75
C PHE A 315 -13.72 25.40 11.14
N ASP A 316 -14.82 26.08 11.42
CA ASP A 316 -15.81 25.69 12.41
C ASP A 316 -17.10 25.33 11.65
N GLN A 317 -17.84 24.36 12.20
CA GLN A 317 -19.15 23.84 11.79
C GLN A 317 -19.14 22.67 10.78
N LEU A 318 -19.37 21.43 11.25
CA LEU A 318 -20.71 20.82 11.25
C LEU A 318 -20.67 19.41 11.89
N GLY A 319 -21.74 19.08 12.62
CA GLY A 319 -21.94 17.78 13.28
C GLY A 319 -22.55 16.68 12.39
N THR A 320 -22.50 15.47 12.96
CA THR A 320 -23.31 14.25 12.80
C THR A 320 -24.31 14.14 11.62
N ASP A 321 -24.13 13.14 10.73
CA ASP A 321 -25.02 11.96 10.65
C ASP A 321 -24.66 10.94 9.52
N ASP A 322 -24.83 9.67 9.89
CA ASP A 322 -25.10 8.40 9.20
C ASP A 322 -24.68 8.07 7.75
N GLY A 323 -23.86 7.02 7.65
CA GLY A 323 -24.18 5.74 6.99
C GLY A 323 -24.77 5.72 5.58
N SER A 324 -23.91 5.62 4.55
CA SER A 324 -24.12 4.70 3.42
C SER A 324 -22.91 4.62 2.47
N ASN A 325 -22.55 3.39 2.11
CA ASN A 325 -21.48 3.06 1.16
C ASN A 325 -21.90 3.40 -0.27
N SER A 326 -21.55 4.60 -0.74
CA SER A 326 -21.13 4.84 -2.12
C SER A 326 -20.29 6.12 -2.17
N PHE A 327 -19.02 6.00 -2.55
CA PHE A 327 -18.10 7.14 -2.56
C PHE A 327 -18.41 8.06 -3.75
N VAL A 328 -19.33 8.99 -3.54
CA VAL A 328 -19.37 10.26 -4.25
C VAL A 328 -18.66 11.25 -3.34
N VAL A 329 -17.56 11.82 -3.83
CA VAL A 329 -16.87 12.93 -3.16
C VAL A 329 -17.92 13.98 -2.76
N PRO A 330 -18.06 14.34 -1.47
CA PRO A 330 -19.04 15.33 -1.03
C PRO A 330 -18.90 16.61 -1.87
N GLN A 331 -20.01 17.14 -2.40
CA GLN A 331 -20.01 18.35 -3.21
C GLN A 331 -19.42 19.58 -2.49
N SER A 332 -19.34 19.54 -1.15
CA SER A 332 -18.63 20.52 -0.32
C SER A 332 -17.12 20.58 -0.61
N PHE A 333 -16.48 19.47 -1.04
CA PHE A 333 -15.08 19.46 -1.49
C PHE A 333 -14.88 19.98 -2.92
N ARG A 334 -15.96 20.14 -3.72
CA ARG A 334 -15.87 20.78 -5.05
C ARG A 334 -16.10 22.29 -5.03
N LYS A 335 -16.68 22.84 -3.95
CA LYS A 335 -17.00 24.27 -3.86
C LYS A 335 -15.99 25.13 -3.09
N SER A 336 -14.90 24.56 -2.56
CA SER A 336 -13.79 25.35 -2.00
C SER A 336 -12.43 24.95 -2.59
N VAL A 337 -12.36 24.92 -3.92
CA VAL A 337 -11.09 25.07 -4.66
C VAL A 337 -11.30 26.23 -5.64
N LYS A 338 -11.60 27.41 -5.10
CA LYS A 338 -11.43 28.67 -5.79
C LYS A 338 -10.42 29.48 -4.97
N SER A 339 -9.33 29.84 -5.66
CA SER A 339 -8.04 30.39 -5.19
C SER A 339 -7.17 29.42 -4.38
N VAL A 340 -6.37 28.62 -5.10
CA VAL A 340 -5.23 27.89 -4.54
C VAL A 340 -4.11 28.90 -4.37
N ASP A 341 -3.86 29.33 -3.13
CA ASP A 341 -2.56 29.85 -2.68
C ASP A 341 -1.46 28.87 -3.12
N PRO A 342 -0.20 29.31 -3.34
CA PRO A 342 0.86 28.42 -3.81
C PRO A 342 0.93 27.13 -2.97
N PRO A 343 1.17 25.96 -3.59
CA PRO A 343 1.24 24.70 -2.86
C PRO A 343 2.24 24.86 -1.74
N ALA A 344 1.82 24.59 -0.50
CA ALA A 344 2.67 24.80 0.65
C ALA A 344 4.00 24.08 0.43
N THR A 345 5.10 24.75 0.75
CA THR A 345 6.44 24.25 0.48
C THR A 345 6.77 23.07 1.37
N VAL A 346 6.26 23.08 2.61
CA VAL A 346 6.49 22.05 3.62
C VAL A 346 5.18 21.51 4.18
N VAL A 347 5.09 20.20 4.35
CA VAL A 347 3.99 19.55 5.08
C VAL A 347 4.49 19.10 6.44
N LEU A 348 3.93 19.67 7.50
CA LEU A 348 4.16 19.25 8.88
C LEU A 348 3.26 18.05 9.21
N SER A 349 3.88 16.99 9.72
CA SER A 349 3.22 15.75 10.11
C SER A 349 3.72 15.28 11.48
N CYS A 350 2.83 14.61 12.21
CA CYS A 350 3.09 14.10 13.55
C CYS A 350 2.53 12.68 13.67
N SER A 351 3.19 11.83 14.46
CA SER A 351 2.67 10.51 14.85
C SER A 351 1.59 10.57 15.93
N SER A 352 1.58 11.65 16.72
CA SER A 352 0.62 11.90 17.79
C SER A 352 -0.45 12.89 17.38
N MET A 353 -1.68 12.62 17.78
CA MET A 353 -2.82 13.52 17.64
C MET A 353 -2.89 14.47 18.86
N GLU A 354 -2.52 14.01 20.05
CA GLU A 354 -2.65 14.85 21.25
C GLU A 354 -1.49 15.83 21.39
N GLU A 355 -0.30 15.45 20.93
CA GLU A 355 0.95 16.22 21.15
C GLU A 355 1.29 17.08 19.93
N THR A 356 0.43 18.07 19.63
CA THR A 356 0.54 18.91 18.41
C THR A 356 0.96 20.36 18.70
N ASN A 357 1.12 20.72 19.98
CA ASN A 357 1.47 22.07 20.44
C ASN A 357 2.77 22.61 19.82
N TRP A 358 3.72 21.71 19.52
CA TRP A 358 5.00 22.04 18.89
C TRP A 358 4.85 22.79 17.55
N VAL A 359 3.74 22.56 16.83
CA VAL A 359 3.43 23.25 15.58
C VAL A 359 3.29 24.74 15.84
N GLN A 360 2.52 25.13 16.86
CA GLN A 360 2.26 26.54 17.16
C GLN A 360 3.38 27.17 18.00
N SER A 361 4.00 26.42 18.90
CA SER A 361 5.03 26.96 19.79
C SER A 361 6.40 27.08 19.13
N THR A 362 6.73 26.20 18.17
CA THR A 362 8.10 26.06 17.65
C THR A 362 8.15 26.19 16.13
N ALA A 363 7.40 25.39 15.39
CA ALA A 363 7.53 25.34 13.92
C ALA A 363 6.96 26.59 13.22
N ALA A 364 5.71 26.96 13.53
CA ALA A 364 5.03 28.10 12.93
C ALA A 364 5.79 29.43 13.12
N PRO A 365 6.25 29.81 14.34
CA PRO A 365 6.99 31.06 14.53
C PRO A 365 8.25 31.16 13.66
N VAL A 366 8.98 30.05 13.48
CA VAL A 366 10.20 30.01 12.66
C VAL A 366 9.85 30.07 11.17
N MET A 367 8.84 29.34 10.72
CA MET A 367 8.42 29.31 9.32
C MET A 367 7.80 30.65 8.89
N ASP A 368 6.94 31.24 9.71
CA ASP A 368 6.31 32.54 9.49
C ASP A 368 7.36 33.66 9.41
N ARG A 369 8.34 33.66 10.33
CA ARG A 369 9.45 34.62 10.31
C ARG A 369 10.24 34.56 9.01
N ASN A 370 10.40 33.38 8.43
CA ASN A 370 11.12 33.15 7.18
C ASN A 370 10.22 33.15 5.93
N LYS A 371 8.92 33.48 6.08
CA LYS A 371 7.91 33.51 5.00
C LYS A 371 7.80 32.20 4.22
N ILE A 372 8.01 31.06 4.88
CA ILE A 372 7.85 29.74 4.28
C ILE A 372 6.37 29.36 4.33
N SER A 373 5.81 28.91 3.20
CA SER A 373 4.45 28.36 3.19
C SER A 373 4.47 26.92 3.71
N TYR A 374 3.62 26.61 4.68
CA TYR A 374 3.51 25.28 5.26
C TYR A 374 2.05 24.84 5.47
N SER A 375 1.83 23.52 5.45
CA SER A 375 0.56 22.89 5.81
C SER A 375 0.76 21.98 7.01
N TRP A 376 -0.08 22.10 8.02
CA TRP A 376 -0.01 21.26 9.22
C TRP A 376 -1.23 20.35 9.39
N ALA A 377 -2.00 20.14 8.32
CA ALA A 377 -3.18 19.28 8.34
C ALA A 377 -2.87 17.80 8.63
N LEU A 378 -1.63 17.33 8.42
CA LEU A 378 -1.18 16.00 8.86
C LEU A 378 -0.62 15.98 10.29
N ALA A 379 -0.53 17.14 10.94
CA ALA A 379 -0.20 17.29 12.35
C ALA A 379 -1.39 17.81 13.16
N SER A 380 -2.59 17.91 12.57
CA SER A 380 -3.80 18.40 13.24
C SER A 380 -4.77 17.26 13.56
N ASN A 381 -5.56 17.45 14.61
CA ASN A 381 -6.64 16.53 14.99
C ASN A 381 -7.90 16.67 14.16
N SER A 382 -7.97 17.72 13.34
CA SER A 382 -9.12 18.00 12.49
C SER A 382 -9.23 17.04 11.30
N LEU A 383 -8.16 16.30 10.96
CA LEU A 383 -8.18 15.32 9.88
C LEU A 383 -8.47 13.93 10.42
N LEU A 384 -9.57 13.32 9.96
CA LEU A 384 -9.88 11.93 10.29
C LEU A 384 -8.72 10.99 9.88
N PRO A 385 -8.30 10.03 10.73
CA PRO A 385 -7.20 9.12 10.43
C PRO A 385 -7.32 8.39 9.09
N GLU A 386 -8.55 8.07 8.68
CA GLU A 386 -8.88 7.42 7.40
C GLU A 386 -8.53 8.29 6.19
N MET A 387 -8.60 9.61 6.35
CA MET A 387 -8.31 10.56 5.27
C MET A 387 -6.82 10.80 5.09
N ARG A 388 -5.98 10.52 6.10
CA ARG A 388 -4.52 10.75 6.03
C ARG A 388 -3.88 10.07 4.82
N MET A 389 -4.21 8.80 4.56
CA MET A 389 -3.67 8.07 3.42
C MET A 389 -4.15 8.66 2.08
N ASN A 390 -5.39 9.15 2.05
CA ASN A 390 -5.93 9.82 0.86
C ASN A 390 -5.23 11.17 0.60
N CYS A 391 -4.93 11.93 1.66
CA CYS A 391 -4.12 13.14 1.59
C CYS A 391 -2.72 12.82 1.05
N LEU A 392 -2.01 11.85 1.65
CA LEU A 392 -0.68 11.43 1.19
C LEU A 392 -0.67 11.00 -0.29
N LYS A 393 -1.72 10.30 -0.75
CA LYS A 393 -1.88 9.95 -2.17
C LYS A 393 -2.13 11.17 -3.06
N ALA A 394 -3.06 12.04 -2.68
CA ALA A 394 -3.42 13.22 -3.47
C ALA A 394 -2.27 14.24 -3.57
N TRP A 395 -1.52 14.37 -2.47
CA TRP A 395 -0.42 15.31 -2.29
C TRP A 395 0.90 14.83 -2.87
N SER A 396 0.98 13.56 -3.26
CA SER A 396 2.16 12.96 -3.89
C SER A 396 2.72 13.73 -5.09
N SER A 397 1.86 14.48 -5.80
CA SER A 397 2.22 15.28 -6.97
C SER A 397 2.45 16.78 -6.68
N GLN A 398 2.00 17.26 -5.51
CA GLN A 398 1.96 18.69 -5.18
C GLN A 398 3.04 19.09 -4.15
N PHE A 399 3.37 18.19 -3.23
CA PHE A 399 4.27 18.46 -2.12
C PHE A 399 5.51 17.59 -2.24
N LYS A 400 6.68 18.22 -2.10
CA LYS A 400 7.97 17.54 -2.22
C LYS A 400 8.70 17.39 -0.88
N HIS A 401 8.34 18.17 0.15
CA HIS A 401 9.03 18.15 1.45
C HIS A 401 8.07 17.93 2.61
N PHE A 402 8.32 16.87 3.38
CA PHE A 402 7.64 16.53 4.61
C PHE A 402 8.56 16.76 5.81
N PHE A 403 8.04 17.37 6.86
CA PHE A 403 8.64 17.37 8.19
C PHE A 403 7.82 16.44 9.07
N TYR A 404 8.45 15.39 9.61
CA TYR A 404 7.79 14.40 10.43
C TYR A 404 8.35 14.40 11.85
N HIS A 405 7.48 14.54 12.84
CA HIS A 405 7.85 14.53 14.25
C HIS A 405 7.22 13.36 15.00
N ILE A 406 8.03 12.61 15.77
CA ILE A 406 7.55 11.66 16.77
C ILE A 406 7.77 12.30 18.15
N PRO A 407 6.74 12.77 18.85
CA PRO A 407 6.92 13.53 20.08
C PRO A 407 7.23 12.66 21.30
N SER A 408 6.75 11.41 21.33
CA SER A 408 6.83 10.54 22.51
C SER A 408 6.88 9.06 22.15
N THR A 409 7.22 8.24 23.14
CA THR A 409 7.27 6.77 23.05
C THR A 409 5.90 6.14 22.77
N LYS A 410 4.80 6.82 23.13
CA LYS A 410 3.40 6.34 22.97
C LYS A 410 2.97 6.13 21.53
N THR A 411 3.68 6.74 20.58
CA THR A 411 3.37 6.66 19.14
C THR A 411 4.57 6.22 18.33
N PHE A 412 5.56 5.62 18.98
CA PHE A 412 6.86 5.37 18.40
C PHE A 412 6.81 4.38 17.24
N LEU A 413 6.13 3.24 17.41
CA LEU A 413 6.06 2.23 16.37
C LEU A 413 5.25 2.73 15.16
N SER A 414 4.05 3.26 15.38
CA SER A 414 3.24 3.77 14.27
C SER A 414 3.90 4.95 13.56
N GLY A 415 4.59 5.82 14.31
CA GLY A 415 5.39 6.92 13.77
C GLY A 415 6.53 6.42 12.89
N MET A 416 7.31 5.44 13.36
CA MET A 416 8.37 4.83 12.56
C MET A 416 7.82 4.19 11.28
N VAL A 417 6.66 3.54 11.33
CA VAL A 417 6.00 2.93 10.16
C VAL A 417 5.56 4.00 9.15
N GLU A 418 4.98 5.11 9.60
CA GLU A 418 4.58 6.22 8.71
C GLU A 418 5.79 6.91 8.08
N ILE A 419 6.89 7.09 8.82
CA ILE A 419 8.15 7.60 8.26
C ILE A 419 8.71 6.61 7.23
N ALA A 420 8.76 5.32 7.54
CA ALA A 420 9.25 4.31 6.60
C ALA A 420 8.42 4.30 5.30
N TYR A 421 7.10 4.45 5.42
CA TYR A 421 6.21 4.65 4.27
C TYR A 421 6.60 5.87 3.44
N MET A 422 6.80 7.03 4.07
CA MET A 422 7.23 8.27 3.39
C MET A 422 8.58 8.11 2.70
N LEU A 423 9.56 7.48 3.37
CA LEU A 423 10.88 7.19 2.82
C LEU A 423 10.85 6.22 1.64
N GLY A 424 9.79 5.42 1.48
CA GLY A 424 9.60 4.55 0.33
C GLY A 424 9.30 5.32 -0.96
N HIS A 425 8.71 6.52 -0.88
CA HIS A 425 8.40 7.34 -2.06
C HIS A 425 9.65 8.03 -2.60
N THR A 426 10.07 7.72 -3.82
CA THR A 426 11.32 8.25 -4.43
C THR A 426 11.32 9.76 -4.67
N SER A 427 10.14 10.36 -4.84
CA SER A 427 9.97 11.78 -5.14
C SER A 427 9.81 12.68 -3.91
N TRP A 428 9.81 12.12 -2.70
CA TRP A 428 9.59 12.86 -1.46
C TRP A 428 10.91 13.07 -0.72
N GLN A 429 11.11 14.30 -0.25
CA GLN A 429 12.11 14.66 0.73
C GLN A 429 11.45 14.67 2.10
N VAL A 430 12.14 14.10 3.08
CA VAL A 430 11.64 13.99 4.45
C VAL A 430 12.71 14.55 5.39
N THR A 431 12.31 15.36 6.35
CA THR A 431 13.08 15.69 7.55
C THR A 431 12.40 15.00 8.73
N VAL A 432 13.15 14.28 9.55
CA VAL A 432 12.60 13.54 10.69
C VAL A 432 13.14 14.10 11.99
N CYS A 433 12.27 14.27 12.98
CA CYS A 433 12.65 14.63 14.35
C CYS A 433 12.10 13.60 15.35
N VAL A 434 12.99 12.98 16.12
CA VAL A 434 12.68 12.02 17.19
C VAL A 434 13.47 12.43 18.44
N PRO A 435 12.85 13.04 19.47
CA PRO A 435 13.53 13.47 20.69
C PRO A 435 14.24 12.34 21.42
N LYS A 436 15.30 12.65 22.16
CA LYS A 436 16.09 11.65 22.93
C LYS A 436 15.21 10.89 23.91
N GLU A 437 14.22 11.55 24.50
CA GLU A 437 13.25 10.98 25.43
C GLU A 437 12.36 9.94 24.74
N ALA A 438 12.02 10.18 23.46
CA ALA A 438 11.31 9.20 22.64
C ALA A 438 12.22 8.03 22.23
N GLU A 439 13.52 8.29 22.00
CA GLU A 439 14.52 7.24 21.71
C GLU A 439 14.82 6.35 22.93
N THR A 440 14.74 6.88 24.16
CA THR A 440 15.03 6.10 25.38
C THR A 440 13.99 5.02 25.70
N LEU A 441 12.84 5.06 25.02
CA LEU A 441 11.72 4.12 25.24
C LEU A 441 11.24 4.16 26.71
N GLU A 442 10.45 3.17 27.12
CA GLU A 442 9.91 3.12 28.49
C GLU A 442 10.98 2.78 29.51
N THR A 443 11.02 3.56 30.60
CA THR A 443 11.91 3.38 31.75
C THR A 443 11.37 2.37 32.77
N PRO A 444 12.21 1.82 33.66
CA PRO A 444 11.78 0.93 34.73
C PRO A 444 10.73 1.54 35.66
N THR A 445 9.70 0.78 36.00
CA THR A 445 8.79 1.08 37.12
C THR A 445 9.32 0.42 38.40
N ASN A 446 9.13 1.07 39.55
CA ASN A 446 9.67 0.60 40.83
C ASN A 446 8.99 -0.69 41.35
N GLU A 447 7.85 -1.09 40.79
CA GLU A 447 6.99 -2.20 41.24
C GLU A 447 6.79 -3.29 40.16
N GLU A 448 7.78 -3.52 39.30
CA GLU A 448 7.67 -4.55 38.26
C GLU A 448 8.11 -5.95 38.70
N ASP A 449 7.38 -6.96 38.25
CA ASP A 449 7.83 -8.36 38.34
C ASP A 449 8.93 -8.67 37.31
N GLU A 450 9.74 -9.71 37.55
CA GLU A 450 10.81 -10.14 36.65
C GLU A 450 10.29 -10.47 35.25
N SER A 451 9.10 -11.08 35.17
CA SER A 451 8.46 -11.40 33.89
C SER A 451 8.12 -10.15 33.08
N GLN A 452 7.60 -9.11 33.74
CA GLN A 452 7.27 -7.82 33.13
C GLN A 452 8.54 -7.08 32.70
N ARG A 453 9.58 -7.13 33.53
CA ARG A 453 10.90 -6.55 33.23
C ARG A 453 11.51 -7.17 31.96
N VAL A 454 11.49 -8.49 31.84
CA VAL A 454 11.99 -9.21 30.65
C VAL A 454 11.15 -8.88 29.43
N ALA A 455 9.82 -8.80 29.56
CA ALA A 455 8.93 -8.43 28.47
C ALA A 455 9.20 -7.00 27.97
N ARG A 456 9.35 -6.02 28.88
CA ARG A 456 9.70 -4.64 28.52
C ARG A 456 11.05 -4.55 27.83
N ARG A 457 12.09 -5.23 28.35
CA ARG A 457 13.42 -5.26 27.71
C ARG A 457 13.33 -5.79 26.28
N ARG A 458 12.69 -6.93 26.06
CA ARG A 458 12.49 -7.50 24.72
C ARG A 458 11.75 -6.54 23.79
N ARG A 459 10.72 -5.86 24.30
CA ARG A 459 9.96 -4.84 23.56
C ARG A 459 10.84 -3.65 23.19
N ASN A 460 11.61 -3.11 24.14
CA ASN A 460 12.51 -1.99 23.90
C ASN A 460 13.62 -2.36 22.90
N ASP A 461 14.21 -3.54 23.02
CA ASP A 461 15.22 -4.03 22.08
C ASP A 461 14.64 -4.13 20.66
N CYS A 462 13.40 -4.62 20.50
CA CYS A 462 12.73 -4.68 19.20
C CYS A 462 12.53 -3.30 18.58
N TYR A 463 12.11 -2.30 19.37
CA TYR A 463 11.92 -0.94 18.88
C TYR A 463 13.24 -0.26 18.57
N GLN A 464 14.29 -0.51 19.35
CA GLN A 464 15.62 0.02 19.09
C GLN A 464 16.21 -0.53 17.79
N ILE A 465 16.07 -1.84 17.55
CA ILE A 465 16.48 -2.46 16.28
C ILE A 465 15.68 -1.86 15.11
N ALA A 466 14.36 -1.73 15.25
CA ALA A 466 13.53 -1.11 14.21
C ALA A 466 13.97 0.33 13.91
N TYR A 467 14.34 1.09 14.93
CA TYR A 467 14.85 2.44 14.77
C TYR A 467 16.21 2.49 14.05
N CYS A 468 17.09 1.50 14.26
CA CYS A 468 18.32 1.35 13.45
C CYS A 468 18.00 1.11 11.97
N TYR A 469 17.01 0.26 11.65
CA TYR A 469 16.53 0.07 10.27
C TYR A 469 15.98 1.39 9.70
N LEU A 470 15.22 2.16 10.47
CA LEU A 470 14.71 3.46 10.03
C LEU A 470 15.85 4.44 9.73
N LYS A 471 16.87 4.51 10.59
CA LYS A 471 18.07 5.35 10.40
C LYS A 471 18.83 4.95 9.13
N ASP A 472 18.98 3.66 8.87
CA ASP A 472 19.58 3.17 7.63
C ASP A 472 18.72 3.51 6.39
N MET A 473 17.40 3.32 6.44
CA MET A 473 16.48 3.76 5.37
C MET A 473 16.61 5.27 5.13
N ALA A 474 16.63 6.08 6.18
CA ALA A 474 16.78 7.52 6.09
C ALA A 474 18.13 7.90 5.46
N LYS A 475 19.23 7.28 5.90
CA LYS A 475 20.58 7.49 5.34
C LYS A 475 20.63 7.19 3.83
N ARG A 476 20.07 6.06 3.39
CA ARG A 476 19.99 5.71 1.95
C ARG A 476 19.14 6.67 1.13
N ARG A 477 18.16 7.29 1.77
CA ARG A 477 17.28 8.30 1.17
C ARG A 477 17.78 9.73 1.36
N GLN A 478 18.99 9.92 1.90
CA GLN A 478 19.57 11.23 2.21
C GLN A 478 18.67 12.10 3.11
N CYS A 479 17.84 11.44 3.93
CA CYS A 479 17.00 12.06 4.94
C CYS A 479 17.81 12.29 6.22
N LYS A 480 17.68 13.48 6.81
CA LYS A 480 18.30 13.83 8.09
C LYS A 480 17.33 13.52 9.23
N VAL A 481 17.84 12.80 10.23
CA VAL A 481 17.14 12.50 11.48
C VAL A 481 17.76 13.35 12.58
N PHE A 482 16.93 14.11 13.29
CA PHE A 482 17.32 15.01 14.37
C PHE A 482 16.74 14.53 15.70
N SER A 483 17.45 14.81 16.79
CA SER A 483 16.95 14.59 18.15
C SER A 483 16.49 15.88 18.84
N GLU A 484 16.78 17.04 18.26
CA GLU A 484 16.36 18.35 18.79
C GLU A 484 15.40 19.02 17.80
N LEU A 485 14.22 19.39 18.28
CA LEU A 485 13.14 19.93 17.44
C LEU A 485 13.54 21.25 16.78
N ASP A 486 14.16 22.15 17.54
CA ASP A 486 14.59 23.46 17.03
C ASP A 486 15.61 23.35 15.90
N GLU A 487 16.51 22.36 15.97
CA GLU A 487 17.49 22.10 14.91
C GLU A 487 16.83 21.55 13.67
N ALA A 488 15.89 20.62 13.84
CA ALA A 488 15.15 20.01 12.74
C ALA A 488 14.31 21.04 11.95
N VAL A 489 13.63 21.95 12.67
CA VAL A 489 12.83 23.04 12.08
C VAL A 489 13.72 24.03 11.35
N ARG A 490 14.84 24.43 11.97
CA ARG A 490 15.84 25.32 11.34
C ARG A 490 16.41 24.70 10.07
N TYR A 491 16.82 23.44 10.11
CA TYR A 491 17.32 22.73 8.94
C TYR A 491 16.30 22.69 7.80
N THR A 492 15.03 22.39 8.12
CA THR A 492 13.95 22.35 7.13
C THR A 492 13.73 23.72 6.49
N THR A 493 13.76 24.77 7.31
CA THR A 493 13.67 26.17 6.85
C THR A 493 14.83 26.52 5.92
N ASP A 494 16.06 26.22 6.32
CA ASP A 494 17.26 26.47 5.52
C ASP A 494 17.24 25.74 4.18
N MET A 495 16.72 24.50 4.15
CA MET A 495 16.55 23.74 2.91
C MET A 495 15.57 24.43 1.95
N CYS A 496 14.44 24.95 2.45
CA CYS A 496 13.49 25.70 1.62
C CYS A 496 14.10 27.01 1.10
N LEU A 497 14.90 27.71 1.92
CA LEU A 497 15.53 28.97 1.54
C LEU A 497 16.63 28.80 0.49
N ARG A 498 17.33 27.66 0.48
CA ARG A 498 18.40 27.36 -0.50
C ARG A 498 17.87 27.00 -1.89
N GLY A 499 16.55 26.81 -2.03
CA GLY A 499 15.92 26.37 -3.27
C GLY A 499 16.09 24.87 -3.50
N LEU A 500 14.97 24.18 -3.74
CA LEU A 500 14.93 22.76 -4.13
C LEU A 500 15.54 22.52 -5.50
#